data_AF-B7Q6U3-F1
#
_entry.id   AF-B7Q6U3-F1
#
_cell.length_a   1.000
_cell.length_b   1.000
_cell.length_c   1.000
_cell.angle_alpha   90.00
_cell.angle_beta   90.00
_cell.angle_gamma   90.00
#
_symmetry.space_group_name_H-M   'P 1'
#
loop_
_entity.id
_entity.type
_entity.pdbx_description
1 polymer ?
#
loop_
_entity_poly.entity_id
_entity_poly.type
_entity_poly.pdbx_seq_one_letter_code
_entity_poly.pdbx_strand_id
1 'polypeptide(L)'
;MGPCGPSTEIHIDLAEGGGPLKPATLRVNAGSGDLVELWNLVFIQFNRDAGGNLSSLPNKHVDTGMGLERLTAVLQNVKSNYDTDLFSPLLSALQKSARVAPYRGLVGPDASVDVAYRIVVDHARMFTVAISDGVLPEHFDAGNKLRRVIRKASHAAIKHLKCDQGVLASLADSVYTVLGEFYPNLDLELVKNIVNLEEDRYLSQMSKAEAALHDAKPSKEISATHCLNMALRAVLGSTEQRSSLVDSRHLRFDFLSKKGLTTDQVQRVQDCCNAMIRENHDVQRVILPKSEALELPQLVTVANEEYPTSVSVITIGKNDNIVSRELCCGTHVSSLSDLGEFVLTSHRSVGSMVRSVCAVAGPLAVNVNSRDQHVAEQIQLLAQEIAALMKLPPDDYVSMASCREKLHEIRRFIADNTVSLLLQRTAEEKLEKLKRQIDSIIRKYNHTFGEQRVLDELNTAVKQWEGEPFQVVCLRQCTDGTLVTKLARKLGQHKPSFIAVRTSPERLQVDCYVPEEFLSETFQACTWAAVAERYGFSYSYSSSNHSEPEMYYRVIICCEDNSMEELESVAVEFAKAQLSGSVASRT
;
A
#
# COMPACT_ATOMS: atom_id res chain seq x y z
N MET A 1 -8.32 17.94 -15.08
CA MET A 1 -8.66 19.21 -15.78
C MET A 1 -9.71 18.93 -16.86
N GLY A 2 -10.26 19.99 -17.47
CA GLY A 2 -11.38 19.91 -18.42
C GLY A 2 -11.79 21.29 -18.97
N PRO A 3 -13.01 21.42 -19.49
CA PRO A 3 -13.56 22.66 -20.05
C PRO A 3 -13.53 23.82 -19.05
N CYS A 4 -13.18 25.02 -19.53
CA CYS A 4 -13.09 26.25 -18.73
C CYS A 4 -13.21 27.51 -19.60
N GLY A 5 -13.30 28.66 -18.95
CA GLY A 5 -13.36 29.95 -19.61
C GLY A 5 -13.39 31.11 -18.61
N PRO A 6 -13.37 32.36 -19.10
CA PRO A 6 -13.61 33.52 -18.25
C PRO A 6 -15.02 33.46 -17.67
N SER A 7 -15.20 34.04 -16.49
CA SER A 7 -16.50 34.09 -15.81
C SER A 7 -16.87 35.50 -15.38
N THR A 8 -18.17 35.70 -15.13
CA THR A 8 -18.72 36.89 -14.47
C THR A 8 -19.57 36.44 -13.30
N GLU A 9 -19.25 36.95 -12.11
CA GLU A 9 -19.94 36.60 -10.85
C GLU A 9 -20.80 37.78 -10.38
N ILE A 10 -22.10 37.52 -10.19
CA ILE A 10 -23.07 38.49 -9.71
C ILE A 10 -23.19 38.34 -8.20
N HIS A 11 -22.86 39.42 -7.48
CA HIS A 11 -22.93 39.48 -6.03
C HIS A 11 -24.04 40.42 -5.57
N ILE A 12 -24.66 40.10 -4.43
CA ILE A 12 -25.58 40.97 -3.71
C ILE A 12 -24.97 41.44 -2.40
N ASP A 13 -25.07 42.75 -2.14
CA ASP A 13 -24.62 43.35 -0.88
C ASP A 13 -25.80 43.43 0.09
N LEU A 14 -25.69 42.70 1.20
CA LEU A 14 -26.69 42.57 2.25
C LEU A 14 -26.29 43.32 3.53
N ALA A 15 -25.28 44.18 3.47
CA ALA A 15 -24.85 44.97 4.62
C ALA A 15 -25.96 45.93 5.09
N GLU A 16 -26.41 45.79 6.34
CA GLU A 16 -27.36 46.71 6.97
C GLU A 16 -26.63 47.88 7.64
N GLY A 17 -26.90 49.11 7.18
CA GLY A 17 -26.44 50.35 7.81
C GLY A 17 -25.84 51.34 6.80
N GLY A 18 -26.50 52.49 6.62
CA GLY A 18 -26.16 53.56 5.68
C GLY A 18 -24.89 54.35 6.00
N GLY A 19 -23.84 53.71 6.53
CA GLY A 19 -22.49 54.27 6.58
C GLY A 19 -21.74 54.02 5.25
N PRO A 20 -20.59 54.69 5.01
CA PRO A 20 -19.81 54.48 3.79
C PRO A 20 -19.16 53.09 3.85
N LEU A 21 -19.87 52.08 3.36
CA LEU A 21 -19.33 50.76 3.12
C LEU A 21 -18.12 50.88 2.18
N LYS A 22 -17.05 50.11 2.46
CA LYS A 22 -15.99 49.94 1.46
C LYS A 22 -16.65 49.46 0.15
N PRO A 23 -16.22 49.97 -1.02
CA PRO A 23 -16.75 49.52 -2.31
C PRO A 23 -16.82 48.01 -2.39
N ALA A 24 -17.92 47.46 -2.92
CA ALA A 24 -18.12 46.00 -3.03
C ALA A 24 -16.94 45.30 -3.73
N THR A 25 -16.28 45.97 -4.67
CA THR A 25 -15.06 45.50 -5.35
C THR A 25 -13.89 45.16 -4.42
N LEU A 26 -13.83 45.76 -3.23
CA LEU A 26 -12.81 45.47 -2.21
C LEU A 26 -13.25 44.40 -1.20
N ARG A 27 -14.51 43.95 -1.27
CA ARG A 27 -15.12 42.95 -0.37
C ARG A 27 -15.36 41.60 -1.06
N VAL A 28 -15.44 41.57 -2.39
CA VAL A 28 -15.48 40.32 -3.16
C VAL A 28 -14.25 39.47 -2.83
N ASN A 29 -14.45 38.19 -2.53
CA ASN A 29 -13.40 37.24 -2.12
C ASN A 29 -12.65 37.58 -0.81
N ALA A 30 -13.11 38.57 -0.04
CA ALA A 30 -12.50 38.95 1.25
C ALA A 30 -13.09 38.20 2.46
N GLY A 31 -13.95 37.19 2.23
CA GLY A 31 -14.63 36.44 3.29
C GLY A 31 -15.74 37.21 4.02
N SER A 32 -16.25 38.29 3.42
CA SER A 32 -17.34 39.10 3.97
C SER A 32 -18.66 38.33 3.88
N GLY A 33 -19.28 37.98 5.01
CA GLY A 33 -20.52 37.19 5.05
C GLY A 33 -21.78 37.91 4.56
N ASP A 34 -21.68 39.22 4.34
CA ASP A 34 -22.73 40.14 3.89
C ASP A 34 -22.62 40.47 2.39
N LEU A 35 -21.60 39.99 1.68
CA LEU A 35 -21.50 40.08 0.22
C LEU A 35 -21.58 38.67 -0.37
N VAL A 36 -22.75 38.32 -0.90
CA VAL A 36 -23.07 36.95 -1.28
C VAL A 36 -23.06 36.81 -2.79
N GLU A 37 -22.27 35.87 -3.32
CA GLU A 37 -22.35 35.48 -4.72
C GLU A 37 -23.69 34.76 -4.98
N LEU A 38 -24.52 35.31 -5.87
CA LEU A 38 -25.81 34.73 -6.24
C LEU A 38 -25.74 33.89 -7.51
N TRP A 39 -24.94 34.33 -8.48
CA TRP A 39 -24.96 33.75 -9.82
C TRP A 39 -23.58 33.85 -10.46
N ASN A 40 -23.11 32.75 -11.05
CA ASN A 40 -21.91 32.71 -11.87
C ASN A 40 -22.27 32.41 -13.33
N LEU A 41 -21.68 33.18 -14.25
CA LEU A 41 -21.81 33.03 -15.70
C LEU A 41 -20.43 32.69 -16.28
N VAL A 42 -20.20 31.44 -16.67
CA VAL A 42 -18.93 30.95 -17.21
C VAL A 42 -19.03 30.82 -18.73
N PHE A 43 -18.16 31.52 -19.44
CA PHE A 43 -18.09 31.48 -20.91
C PHE A 43 -17.09 30.43 -21.36
N ILE A 44 -17.50 29.15 -21.33
CA ILE A 44 -16.65 28.02 -21.66
C ILE A 44 -16.17 28.11 -23.11
N GLN A 45 -14.86 28.28 -23.28
CA GLN A 45 -14.22 28.42 -24.59
C GLN A 45 -12.83 27.78 -24.68
N PHE A 46 -12.30 27.24 -23.58
CA PHE A 46 -11.00 26.57 -23.52
C PHE A 46 -11.09 25.20 -22.85
N ASN A 47 -10.18 24.30 -23.19
CA ASN A 47 -9.88 23.10 -22.42
C ASN A 47 -8.54 23.30 -21.73
N ARG A 48 -8.46 23.02 -20.42
CA ARG A 48 -7.22 23.13 -19.64
C ARG A 48 -6.57 21.76 -19.50
N ASP A 49 -5.25 21.68 -19.67
CA ASP A 49 -4.48 20.43 -19.54
C ASP A 49 -3.65 20.32 -18.24
N ALA A 50 -2.90 19.21 -18.14
CA ALA A 50 -1.80 18.85 -17.24
C ALA A 50 -1.36 19.82 -16.13
N GLY A 51 -0.36 20.68 -16.35
CA GLY A 51 0.12 21.29 -17.58
C GLY A 51 -0.22 22.77 -17.48
N GLY A 52 -1.52 23.05 -17.36
CA GLY A 52 -2.07 24.39 -17.19
C GLY A 52 -2.27 25.14 -18.51
N ASN A 53 -1.94 24.54 -19.65
CA ASN A 53 -2.11 25.13 -20.97
C ASN A 53 -3.60 25.16 -21.35
N LEU A 54 -3.98 26.20 -22.10
CA LEU A 54 -5.33 26.40 -22.57
C LEU A 54 -5.38 26.19 -24.10
N SER A 55 -6.22 25.26 -24.54
CA SER A 55 -6.53 25.06 -25.97
C SER A 55 -7.96 25.49 -26.25
N SER A 56 -8.20 26.22 -27.35
CA SER A 56 -9.56 26.62 -27.75
C SER A 56 -10.45 25.40 -27.97
N LEU A 57 -11.68 25.46 -27.47
CA LEU A 57 -12.69 24.45 -27.76
C LEU A 57 -13.30 24.68 -29.16
N PRO A 58 -13.71 23.61 -29.85
CA PRO A 58 -14.39 23.72 -31.14
C PRO A 58 -15.80 24.33 -31.00
N ASN A 59 -16.49 24.06 -29.89
CA ASN A 59 -17.77 24.65 -29.55
C ASN A 59 -17.66 25.46 -28.25
N LYS A 60 -18.34 26.60 -28.21
CA LYS A 60 -18.40 27.48 -27.03
C LYS A 60 -19.76 27.35 -26.38
N HIS A 61 -19.78 27.41 -25.05
CA HIS A 61 -21.00 27.26 -24.27
C HIS A 61 -21.03 28.34 -23.18
N VAL A 62 -22.25 28.70 -22.76
CA VAL A 62 -22.45 29.50 -21.56
C VAL A 62 -22.94 28.53 -20.50
N ASP A 63 -22.14 28.35 -19.45
CA ASP A 63 -22.50 27.56 -18.27
C ASP A 63 -22.85 28.53 -17.16
N THR A 64 -24.08 28.47 -16.67
CA THR A 64 -24.58 29.41 -15.67
C THR A 64 -25.08 28.67 -14.45
N GLY A 65 -24.65 29.09 -13.27
CA GLY A 65 -25.10 28.51 -12.01
C GLY A 65 -25.62 29.60 -11.07
N MET A 66 -26.94 29.61 -10.85
CA MET A 66 -27.57 30.45 -9.83
C MET A 66 -27.87 29.60 -8.59
N GLY A 67 -27.48 30.06 -7.41
CA GLY A 67 -27.75 29.34 -6.17
C GLY A 67 -29.18 29.56 -5.72
N LEU A 68 -30.06 28.57 -5.91
CA LEU A 68 -31.47 28.63 -5.48
C LEU A 68 -31.57 28.97 -3.98
N GLU A 69 -30.84 28.28 -3.12
CA GLU A 69 -30.88 28.47 -1.67
C GLU A 69 -30.49 29.91 -1.28
N ARG A 70 -29.49 30.48 -1.96
CA ARG A 70 -29.03 31.85 -1.72
C ARG A 70 -30.04 32.87 -2.22
N LEU A 71 -30.62 32.65 -3.41
CA LEU A 71 -31.69 33.48 -3.95
C LEU A 71 -32.91 33.48 -3.03
N THR A 72 -33.33 32.31 -2.55
CA THR A 72 -34.46 32.18 -1.63
C THR A 72 -34.19 32.91 -0.32
N ALA A 73 -32.98 32.80 0.25
CA ALA A 73 -32.62 33.53 1.46
C ALA A 73 -32.74 35.05 1.28
N VAL A 74 -32.27 35.57 0.14
CA VAL A 74 -32.42 36.98 -0.24
C VAL A 74 -33.89 37.38 -0.38
N LEU A 75 -34.68 36.61 -1.12
CA LEU A 75 -36.10 36.92 -1.36
C LEU A 75 -36.95 36.86 -0.09
N GLN A 76 -36.59 36.00 0.86
CA GLN A 76 -37.25 35.88 2.16
C GLN A 76 -36.67 36.83 3.22
N ASN A 77 -35.67 37.63 2.86
CA ASN A 77 -34.98 38.57 3.74
C ASN A 77 -34.41 37.89 5.00
N VAL A 78 -33.79 36.72 4.84
CA VAL A 78 -33.10 35.97 5.91
C VAL A 78 -31.60 35.90 5.66
N LYS A 79 -30.80 35.86 6.74
CA LYS A 79 -29.33 35.95 6.67
C LYS A 79 -28.63 34.61 6.41
N SER A 80 -29.37 33.50 6.39
CA SER A 80 -28.84 32.14 6.24
C SER A 80 -29.73 31.33 5.31
N ASN A 81 -29.12 30.52 4.44
CA ASN A 81 -29.83 29.58 3.57
C ASN A 81 -30.74 28.63 4.34
N TYR A 82 -30.34 28.30 5.58
CA TYR A 82 -31.04 27.34 6.43
C TYR A 82 -32.28 27.94 7.12
N ASP A 83 -32.41 29.26 7.13
CA ASP A 83 -33.53 29.97 7.77
C ASP A 83 -34.71 30.16 6.79
N THR A 84 -34.64 29.48 5.64
CA THR A 84 -35.65 29.53 4.58
C THR A 84 -36.69 28.42 4.72
N ASP A 85 -37.78 28.56 3.97
CA ASP A 85 -38.78 27.50 3.78
C ASP A 85 -38.21 26.19 3.17
N LEU A 86 -37.04 26.23 2.53
CA LEU A 86 -36.35 25.04 2.01
C LEU A 86 -35.80 24.11 3.11
N PHE A 87 -35.57 24.64 4.32
CA PHE A 87 -34.96 23.89 5.43
C PHE A 87 -35.79 23.92 6.72
N SER A 88 -36.66 24.91 6.90
CA SER A 88 -37.47 25.04 8.12
C SER A 88 -38.32 23.80 8.47
N PRO A 89 -38.88 23.01 7.52
CA PRO A 89 -39.60 21.78 7.86
C PRO A 89 -38.68 20.71 8.46
N LEU A 90 -37.47 20.55 7.91
CA LEU A 90 -36.49 19.59 8.40
C LEU A 90 -35.93 20.01 9.77
N LEU A 91 -35.63 21.30 9.95
CA LEU A 91 -35.18 21.85 11.22
C LEU A 91 -36.24 21.63 12.30
N SER A 92 -37.50 21.91 11.98
CA SER A 92 -38.64 21.69 12.88
C SER A 92 -38.82 20.22 13.25
N ALA A 93 -38.63 19.30 12.30
CA ALA A 93 -38.69 17.86 12.54
C ALA A 93 -37.54 17.39 13.45
N LEU A 94 -36.30 17.77 13.11
CA LEU A 94 -35.11 17.42 13.89
C LEU A 94 -35.17 17.97 15.31
N GLN A 95 -35.70 19.19 15.49
CA GLN A 95 -35.84 19.82 16.80
C GLN A 95 -36.75 19.04 17.75
N LYS A 96 -37.75 18.31 17.25
CA LYS A 96 -38.63 17.45 18.07
C LYS A 96 -37.89 16.26 18.67
N SER A 97 -36.83 15.80 18.01
CA SER A 97 -36.02 14.64 18.44
C SER A 97 -34.73 15.03 19.15
N ALA A 98 -34.31 16.30 19.02
CA ALA A 98 -33.14 16.83 19.69
C ALA A 98 -33.40 17.06 21.18
N ARG A 99 -32.41 16.76 22.03
CA ARG A 99 -32.47 16.94 23.49
C ARG A 99 -31.56 18.09 23.95
N VAL A 100 -31.43 19.10 23.11
CA VAL A 100 -30.62 20.31 23.32
C VAL A 100 -31.45 21.56 23.03
N ALA A 101 -30.84 22.74 23.17
CA ALA A 101 -31.49 24.01 22.86
C ALA A 101 -32.01 24.02 21.39
N PRO A 102 -33.17 24.64 21.13
CA PRO A 102 -33.73 24.72 19.78
C PRO A 102 -32.81 25.51 18.84
N TYR A 103 -33.02 25.33 17.53
CA TYR A 103 -32.33 26.11 16.51
C TYR A 103 -32.73 27.59 16.62
N ARG A 104 -31.74 28.49 16.60
CA ARG A 104 -31.92 29.95 16.79
C ARG A 104 -31.40 30.79 15.63
N GLY A 105 -30.81 30.18 14.60
CA GLY A 105 -30.18 30.90 13.49
C GLY A 105 -28.83 31.53 13.85
N LEU A 106 -28.16 31.05 14.90
CA LEU A 106 -26.90 31.66 15.34
C LEU A 106 -25.74 31.37 14.37
N VAL A 107 -24.82 32.33 14.27
CA VAL A 107 -23.58 32.24 13.50
C VAL A 107 -22.40 32.66 14.36
N GLY A 108 -21.21 32.12 14.08
CA GLY A 108 -19.99 32.41 14.83
C GLY A 108 -19.64 31.38 15.91
N PRO A 109 -18.67 31.69 16.79
CA PRO A 109 -18.07 30.73 17.73
C PRO A 109 -19.06 30.04 18.67
N ASP A 110 -20.13 30.75 19.07
CA ASP A 110 -21.13 30.25 20.03
C ASP A 110 -22.30 29.48 19.37
N ALA A 111 -22.24 29.27 18.04
CA ALA A 111 -23.33 28.67 17.27
C ALA A 111 -23.20 27.13 17.12
N SER A 112 -22.51 26.44 18.02
CA SER A 112 -22.18 25.01 17.84
C SER A 112 -23.41 24.10 17.70
N VAL A 113 -24.49 24.40 18.42
CA VAL A 113 -25.78 23.68 18.32
C VAL A 113 -26.42 23.94 16.97
N ASP A 114 -26.53 25.21 16.55
CA ASP A 114 -27.07 25.61 15.25
C ASP A 114 -26.25 25.05 14.07
N VAL A 115 -24.92 24.96 14.21
CA VAL A 115 -24.05 24.28 13.25
C VAL A 115 -24.42 22.80 13.13
N ALA A 116 -24.64 22.11 14.26
CA ALA A 116 -25.04 20.69 14.22
C ALA A 116 -26.42 20.49 13.57
N TYR A 117 -27.40 21.35 13.86
CA TYR A 117 -28.69 21.35 13.16
C TYR A 117 -28.51 21.48 11.65
N ARG A 118 -27.74 22.48 11.19
CA ARG A 118 -27.46 22.72 9.77
C ARG A 118 -26.79 21.52 9.11
N ILE A 119 -25.77 20.94 9.74
CA ILE A 119 -25.08 19.75 9.22
C ILE A 119 -26.07 18.60 9.01
N VAL A 120 -26.93 18.31 9.99
CA VAL A 120 -27.84 17.17 9.90
C VAL A 120 -28.90 17.36 8.81
N VAL A 121 -29.55 18.53 8.74
CA VAL A 121 -30.63 18.76 7.75
C VAL A 121 -30.09 18.89 6.32
N ASP A 122 -28.91 19.47 6.14
CA ASP A 122 -28.22 19.55 4.84
C ASP A 122 -27.86 18.17 4.32
N HIS A 123 -27.21 17.38 5.16
CA HIS A 123 -26.80 16.03 4.81
C HIS A 123 -28.00 15.10 4.61
N ALA A 124 -29.10 15.30 5.36
CA ALA A 124 -30.36 14.59 5.13
C ALA A 124 -30.91 14.82 3.73
N ARG A 125 -31.01 16.08 3.27
CA ARG A 125 -31.42 16.37 1.88
C ARG A 125 -30.50 15.68 0.87
N MET A 126 -29.18 15.78 1.09
CA MET A 126 -28.18 15.22 0.18
C MET A 126 -28.26 13.69 0.07
N PHE A 127 -28.23 12.96 1.20
CA PHE A 127 -28.23 11.49 1.13
C PHE A 127 -29.59 10.95 0.66
N THR A 128 -30.70 11.62 0.94
CA THR A 128 -32.03 11.18 0.47
C THR A 128 -32.11 11.22 -1.05
N VAL A 129 -31.66 12.30 -1.68
CA VAL A 129 -31.61 12.43 -3.14
C VAL A 129 -30.57 11.46 -3.73
N ALA A 130 -29.35 11.44 -3.19
CA ALA A 130 -28.27 10.61 -3.73
C ALA A 130 -28.58 9.10 -3.69
N ILE A 131 -29.18 8.60 -2.61
CA ILE A 131 -29.57 7.19 -2.50
C ILE A 131 -30.72 6.86 -3.46
N SER A 132 -31.68 7.77 -3.61
CA SER A 132 -32.80 7.59 -4.56
C SER A 132 -32.32 7.58 -6.01
N ASP A 133 -31.24 8.32 -6.32
CA ASP A 133 -30.55 8.30 -7.63
C ASP A 133 -29.62 7.07 -7.81
N GLY A 134 -29.59 6.14 -6.86
CA GLY A 134 -28.87 4.87 -6.96
C GLY A 134 -27.44 4.89 -6.40
N VAL A 135 -27.01 5.95 -5.71
CA VAL A 135 -25.70 5.98 -5.05
C VAL A 135 -25.78 5.25 -3.71
N LEU A 136 -24.99 4.18 -3.55
CA LEU A 136 -24.96 3.38 -2.32
C LEU A 136 -23.68 3.62 -1.50
N PRO A 137 -23.72 3.51 -0.16
CA PRO A 137 -22.53 3.67 0.69
C PRO A 137 -21.46 2.56 0.53
N GLU A 138 -20.38 2.86 -0.21
CA GLU A 138 -19.29 1.92 -0.51
C GLU A 138 -17.91 2.40 -0.01
N HIS A 139 -16.86 1.57 -0.19
CA HIS A 139 -15.50 1.90 0.22
C HIS A 139 -14.74 2.77 -0.78
N PHE A 140 -15.24 2.90 -2.01
CA PHE A 140 -14.58 3.61 -3.10
C PHE A 140 -15.50 4.69 -3.70
N ASP A 141 -14.90 5.64 -4.41
CA ASP A 141 -15.58 6.67 -5.22
C ASP A 141 -16.72 7.43 -4.52
N ALA A 142 -17.85 7.61 -5.23
CA ALA A 142 -19.02 8.35 -4.73
C ALA A 142 -19.63 7.69 -3.49
N GLY A 143 -19.59 6.36 -3.40
CA GLY A 143 -20.09 5.62 -2.25
C GLY A 143 -19.31 5.91 -0.96
N ASN A 144 -17.99 6.09 -1.05
CA ASN A 144 -17.18 6.49 0.11
C ASN A 144 -17.55 7.89 0.60
N LYS A 145 -17.77 8.82 -0.33
CA LYS A 145 -18.22 10.18 0.02
C LYS A 145 -19.58 10.16 0.71
N LEU A 146 -20.55 9.43 0.15
CA LEU A 146 -21.88 9.28 0.75
C LEU A 146 -21.81 8.68 2.16
N ARG A 147 -20.99 7.64 2.34
CA ARG A 147 -20.74 7.04 3.65
C ARG A 147 -20.22 8.05 4.67
N ARG A 148 -19.24 8.88 4.28
CA ARG A 148 -18.68 9.92 5.16
C ARG A 148 -19.72 10.98 5.53
N VAL A 149 -20.58 11.36 4.59
CA VAL A 149 -21.68 12.31 4.82
C VAL A 149 -22.68 11.77 5.84
N ILE A 150 -23.14 10.52 5.67
CA ILE A 150 -24.05 9.86 6.61
C ILE A 150 -23.42 9.80 8.01
N ARG A 151 -22.17 9.35 8.12
CA ARG A 151 -21.46 9.27 9.42
C ARG A 151 -21.26 10.63 10.08
N LYS A 152 -20.96 11.68 9.32
CA LYS A 152 -20.83 13.05 9.83
C LYS A 152 -22.18 13.55 10.38
N ALA A 153 -23.27 13.26 9.68
CA ALA A 153 -24.61 13.58 10.15
C ALA A 153 -24.98 12.78 11.41
N SER A 154 -24.68 11.47 11.47
CA SER A 154 -24.89 10.61 12.66
C SER A 154 -24.10 11.11 13.85
N HIS A 155 -22.83 11.47 13.65
CA HIS A 155 -22.02 12.06 14.71
C HIS A 155 -22.65 13.35 15.24
N ALA A 156 -23.07 14.26 14.36
CA ALA A 156 -23.66 15.53 14.77
C ALA A 156 -24.99 15.34 15.51
N ALA A 157 -25.89 14.50 14.99
CA ALA A 157 -27.17 14.19 15.62
C ALA A 157 -26.99 13.58 17.02
N ILE A 158 -26.11 12.60 17.17
CA ILE A 158 -25.96 11.85 18.42
C ILE A 158 -25.08 12.59 19.42
N LYS A 159 -23.90 13.07 19.01
CA LYS A 159 -22.93 13.69 19.93
C LYS A 159 -23.29 15.13 20.27
N HIS A 160 -23.77 15.92 19.32
CA HIS A 160 -24.05 17.36 19.52
C HIS A 160 -25.52 17.65 19.81
N LEU A 161 -26.46 17.00 19.13
CA LEU A 161 -27.90 17.23 19.35
C LEU A 161 -28.56 16.26 20.34
N LYS A 162 -27.83 15.22 20.76
CA LYS A 162 -28.29 14.19 21.71
C LYS A 162 -29.58 13.50 21.26
N CYS A 163 -29.74 13.33 19.95
CA CYS A 163 -30.85 12.59 19.36
C CYS A 163 -30.67 11.08 19.58
N ASP A 164 -31.79 10.36 19.57
CA ASP A 164 -31.79 8.90 19.50
C ASP A 164 -31.44 8.42 18.08
N GLN A 165 -30.95 7.19 18.02
CA GLN A 165 -30.68 6.48 16.75
C GLN A 165 -31.96 6.39 15.90
N GLY A 166 -31.81 6.46 14.57
CA GLY A 166 -32.91 6.42 13.61
C GLY A 166 -33.49 7.78 13.25
N VAL A 167 -33.07 8.86 13.95
CA VAL A 167 -33.54 10.22 13.64
C VAL A 167 -33.19 10.63 12.21
N LEU A 168 -32.03 10.22 11.69
CA LEU A 168 -31.58 10.56 10.34
C LEU A 168 -32.48 9.97 9.26
N ALA A 169 -32.82 8.70 9.38
CA ALA A 169 -33.73 8.02 8.48
C ALA A 169 -35.13 8.67 8.50
N SER A 170 -35.58 9.11 9.68
CA SER A 170 -36.87 9.80 9.82
C SER A 170 -36.93 11.15 9.09
N LEU A 171 -35.78 11.83 8.91
CA LEU A 171 -35.76 13.10 8.19
C LEU A 171 -36.05 12.95 6.69
N ALA A 172 -35.95 11.75 6.13
CA ALA A 172 -36.33 11.49 4.74
C ALA A 172 -37.81 11.86 4.47
N ASP A 173 -38.71 11.72 5.45
CA ASP A 173 -40.11 12.13 5.32
C ASP A 173 -40.25 13.66 5.20
N SER A 174 -39.40 14.40 5.93
CA SER A 174 -39.35 15.86 5.86
C SER A 174 -38.71 16.34 4.55
N VAL A 175 -37.71 15.62 4.04
CA VAL A 175 -37.14 15.87 2.71
C VAL A 175 -38.20 15.65 1.63
N TYR A 176 -38.98 14.57 1.71
CA TYR A 176 -40.07 14.29 0.76
C TYR A 176 -41.14 15.38 0.77
N THR A 177 -41.46 15.93 1.94
CA THR A 177 -42.41 17.05 2.06
C THR A 177 -41.94 18.29 1.29
N VAL A 178 -40.63 18.54 1.23
CA VAL A 178 -40.06 19.71 0.54
C VAL A 178 -39.76 19.44 -0.94
N LEU A 179 -39.31 18.23 -1.29
CA LEU A 179 -38.77 17.91 -2.61
C LEU A 179 -39.61 16.91 -3.41
N GLY A 180 -40.54 16.18 -2.78
CA GLY A 180 -41.22 15.03 -3.38
C GLY A 180 -42.03 15.36 -4.64
N GLU A 181 -42.61 16.55 -4.72
CA GLU A 181 -43.32 17.00 -5.92
C GLU A 181 -42.38 17.17 -7.12
N PHE A 182 -41.14 17.61 -6.89
CA PHE A 182 -40.17 17.90 -7.95
C PHE A 182 -39.29 16.70 -8.31
N TYR A 183 -39.13 15.75 -7.38
CA TYR A 183 -38.30 14.56 -7.52
C TYR A 183 -39.17 13.29 -7.36
N PRO A 184 -39.88 12.85 -8.41
CA PRO A 184 -40.84 11.76 -8.31
C PRO A 184 -40.22 10.39 -8.00
N ASN A 185 -38.90 10.25 -8.19
CA ASN A 185 -38.16 9.00 -7.97
C ASN A 185 -37.58 8.84 -6.56
N LEU A 186 -37.96 9.71 -5.60
CA LEU A 186 -37.49 9.56 -4.22
C LEU A 186 -38.00 8.25 -3.59
N ASP A 187 -37.07 7.35 -3.24
CA ASP A 187 -37.37 6.06 -2.64
C ASP A 187 -37.10 6.10 -1.13
N LEU A 188 -38.13 6.45 -0.36
CA LEU A 188 -37.99 6.64 1.09
C LEU A 188 -37.71 5.34 1.83
N GLU A 189 -38.22 4.20 1.36
CA GLU A 189 -37.93 2.91 2.00
C GLU A 189 -36.48 2.53 1.83
N LEU A 190 -35.95 2.64 0.61
CA LEU A 190 -34.54 2.39 0.32
C LEU A 190 -33.63 3.31 1.13
N VAL A 191 -33.94 4.61 1.17
CA VAL A 191 -33.19 5.61 1.95
C VAL A 191 -33.19 5.23 3.43
N LYS A 192 -34.36 4.97 4.02
CA LYS A 192 -34.47 4.63 5.45
C LYS A 192 -33.68 3.37 5.79
N ASN A 193 -33.78 2.33 4.96
CA ASN A 193 -33.07 1.07 5.17
C ASN A 193 -31.54 1.25 5.14
N ILE A 194 -31.02 1.96 4.14
CA ILE A 194 -29.58 2.19 3.97
C ILE A 194 -29.02 3.07 5.08
N VAL A 195 -29.71 4.16 5.41
CA VAL A 195 -29.25 5.11 6.43
C VAL A 195 -29.23 4.46 7.80
N ASN A 196 -30.28 3.71 8.18
CA ASN A 196 -30.29 2.97 9.44
C ASN A 196 -29.16 1.95 9.52
N LEU A 197 -28.95 1.17 8.44
CA LEU A 197 -27.88 0.17 8.39
C LEU A 197 -26.48 0.79 8.52
N GLU A 198 -26.23 1.93 7.88
CA GLU A 198 -24.93 2.61 7.98
C GLU A 198 -24.75 3.29 9.34
N GLU A 199 -25.82 3.83 9.93
CA GLU A 199 -25.81 4.38 11.29
C GLU A 199 -25.50 3.28 12.33
N ASP A 200 -26.13 2.10 12.23
CA ASP A 200 -25.86 0.91 13.05
C ASP A 200 -24.38 0.51 12.99
N ARG A 201 -23.85 0.40 11.77
CA ARG A 201 -22.44 0.03 11.52
C ARG A 201 -21.50 1.05 12.15
N TYR A 202 -21.79 2.32 11.98
CA TYR A 202 -21.00 3.41 12.55
C TYR A 202 -21.00 3.37 14.07
N LEU A 203 -22.18 3.23 14.70
CA LEU A 203 -22.30 3.19 16.16
C LEU A 203 -21.62 1.95 16.76
N SER A 204 -21.75 0.79 16.13
CA SER A 204 -21.03 -0.42 16.52
C SER A 204 -19.51 -0.22 16.45
N GLN A 205 -19.01 0.44 15.40
CA GLN A 205 -17.59 0.79 15.26
C GLN A 205 -17.13 1.77 16.33
N MET A 206 -17.92 2.81 16.63
CA MET A 206 -17.63 3.78 17.68
C MET A 206 -17.59 3.12 19.06
N SER A 207 -18.57 2.29 19.39
CA SER A 207 -18.65 1.59 20.67
C SER A 207 -17.43 0.69 20.89
N LYS A 208 -17.00 -0.05 19.85
CA LYS A 208 -15.77 -0.85 19.89
C LYS A 208 -14.52 0.02 20.05
N ALA A 209 -14.46 1.17 19.38
CA ALA A 209 -13.35 2.10 19.50
C ALA A 209 -13.28 2.73 20.90
N GLU A 210 -14.41 3.16 21.47
CA GLU A 210 -14.52 3.71 22.83
C GLU A 210 -14.17 2.65 23.89
N ALA A 211 -14.63 1.41 23.74
CA ALA A 211 -14.23 0.29 24.60
C ALA A 211 -12.72 -0.02 24.50
N ALA A 212 -12.17 -0.02 23.28
CA ALA A 212 -10.73 -0.18 23.08
C ALA A 212 -9.92 0.99 23.66
N LEU A 213 -10.46 2.21 23.67
CA LEU A 213 -9.84 3.38 24.30
C LEU A 213 -9.86 3.30 25.84
N HIS A 214 -10.88 2.68 26.44
CA HIS A 214 -11.02 2.55 27.89
C HIS A 214 -10.19 1.39 28.47
N ASP A 215 -9.99 0.30 27.72
CA ASP A 215 -9.18 -0.89 28.09
C ASP A 215 -7.78 -0.92 27.46
N ALA A 216 -7.38 0.15 26.76
CA ALA A 216 -6.11 0.16 26.03
C ALA A 216 -4.91 0.15 26.99
N LYS A 217 -4.16 -0.96 26.94
CA LYS A 217 -2.73 -0.93 27.29
C LYS A 217 -2.05 0.16 26.45
N PRO A 218 -1.11 0.93 27.03
CA PRO A 218 -0.40 1.95 26.28
C PRO A 218 0.29 1.33 25.06
N SER A 219 0.04 1.86 23.86
CA SER A 219 0.67 1.36 22.64
C SER A 219 2.07 1.93 22.52
N LYS A 220 3.05 1.04 22.48
CA LYS A 220 4.45 1.37 22.24
C LYS A 220 4.61 2.02 20.87
N GLU A 221 3.90 1.51 19.89
CA GLU A 221 3.95 1.90 18.49
C GLU A 221 3.44 3.34 18.27
N ILE A 222 2.41 3.78 19.01
CA ILE A 222 1.94 5.16 18.95
C ILE A 222 3.02 6.11 19.49
N SER A 223 3.65 5.80 20.62
CA SER A 223 4.70 6.67 21.17
C SER A 223 6.00 6.62 20.34
N ALA A 224 6.30 5.47 19.73
CA ALA A 224 7.37 5.33 18.75
C ALA A 224 7.11 6.14 17.47
N THR A 225 5.85 6.37 17.09
CA THR A 225 5.50 7.24 15.95
C THR A 225 5.92 8.68 16.19
N HIS A 226 5.76 9.21 17.42
CA HIS A 226 6.25 10.54 17.78
C HIS A 226 7.77 10.63 17.75
N CYS A 227 8.47 9.61 18.25
CA CYS A 227 9.93 9.51 18.14
C CYS A 227 10.36 9.53 16.67
N LEU A 228 9.69 8.77 15.81
CA LEU A 228 9.99 8.72 14.37
C LEU A 228 9.74 10.07 13.69
N ASN A 229 8.63 10.75 13.98
CA ASN A 229 8.32 12.06 13.43
C ASN A 229 9.41 13.08 13.78
N MET A 230 9.81 13.11 15.06
CA MET A 230 10.90 14.00 15.50
C MET A 230 12.23 13.65 14.82
N ALA A 231 12.62 12.37 14.79
CA ALA A 231 13.86 11.92 14.16
C ALA A 231 13.90 12.27 12.66
N LEU A 232 12.80 12.10 11.94
CA LEU A 232 12.70 12.49 10.52
C LEU A 232 12.90 14.00 10.33
N ARG A 233 12.27 14.82 11.18
CA ARG A 233 12.44 16.29 11.16
C ARG A 233 13.89 16.69 11.45
N ALA A 234 14.53 16.07 12.44
CA ALA A 234 15.93 16.33 12.78
C ALA A 234 16.88 15.99 11.62
N VAL A 235 16.68 14.84 10.97
CA VAL A 235 17.59 14.35 9.92
C VAL A 235 17.35 15.03 8.57
N LEU A 236 16.11 15.39 8.25
CA LEU A 236 15.74 15.99 6.95
C LEU A 236 15.54 17.51 7.00
N GLY A 237 15.49 18.11 8.19
CA GLY A 237 15.29 19.55 8.41
C GLY A 237 13.83 20.01 8.32
N SER A 238 13.12 19.66 7.24
CA SER A 238 11.71 20.01 7.05
C SER A 238 10.93 18.83 6.47
N THR A 239 10.02 18.29 7.27
CA THR A 239 9.10 17.23 6.87
C THR A 239 7.69 17.54 7.36
N GLU A 240 6.70 17.25 6.52
CA GLU A 240 5.29 17.32 6.92
C GLU A 240 4.71 15.91 6.95
N GLN A 241 4.04 15.57 8.05
CA GLN A 241 3.27 14.35 8.16
C GLN A 241 2.07 14.40 7.21
N ARG A 242 1.80 13.28 6.54
CA ARG A 242 0.62 13.07 5.70
C ARG A 242 -0.32 12.03 6.26
N SER A 243 0.22 10.95 6.81
CA SER A 243 -0.57 9.89 7.44
C SER A 243 0.29 9.10 8.42
N SER A 244 -0.36 8.51 9.41
CA SER A 244 0.25 7.51 10.30
C SER A 244 -0.74 6.38 10.53
N LEU A 245 -0.24 5.15 10.59
CA LEU A 245 -1.02 3.95 10.91
C LEU A 245 -0.23 3.13 11.93
N VAL A 246 -0.93 2.64 12.94
CA VAL A 246 -0.39 1.69 13.92
C VAL A 246 -1.32 0.47 13.94
N ASP A 247 -0.74 -0.71 13.76
CA ASP A 247 -1.43 -1.99 13.93
C ASP A 247 -0.59 -2.96 14.79
N SER A 248 -1.07 -4.19 14.96
CA SER A 248 -0.40 -5.20 15.78
C SER A 248 0.92 -5.73 15.21
N ARG A 249 1.27 -5.36 13.97
CA ARG A 249 2.46 -5.87 13.26
C ARG A 249 3.51 -4.80 13.05
N HIS A 250 3.12 -3.54 12.90
CA HIS A 250 4.03 -2.43 12.62
C HIS A 250 3.38 -1.06 12.81
N LEU A 251 4.22 -0.02 12.81
CA LEU A 251 3.79 1.35 12.52
C LEU A 251 4.23 1.75 11.10
N ARG A 252 3.40 2.55 10.44
CA ARG A 252 3.68 3.18 9.14
C ARG A 252 3.53 4.68 9.28
N PHE A 253 4.50 5.42 8.75
CA PHE A 253 4.52 6.87 8.76
C PHE A 253 4.78 7.41 7.36
N ASP A 254 3.84 8.24 6.88
CA ASP A 254 3.90 8.87 5.57
C ASP A 254 4.22 10.36 5.71
N PHE A 255 5.24 10.82 5.00
CA PHE A 255 5.74 12.19 5.09
C PHE A 255 6.12 12.74 3.72
N LEU A 256 6.16 14.07 3.62
CA LEU A 256 6.66 14.74 2.43
C LEU A 256 8.18 14.68 2.34
N SER A 257 8.68 14.14 1.22
CA SER A 257 10.08 14.26 0.83
C SER A 257 10.26 14.06 -0.68
N LYS A 258 10.97 14.99 -1.31
CA LYS A 258 11.27 14.94 -2.76
C LYS A 258 12.10 13.71 -3.11
N LYS A 259 13.08 13.34 -2.28
CA LYS A 259 13.97 12.19 -2.49
C LYS A 259 13.69 11.09 -1.46
N GLY A 260 14.02 9.86 -1.83
CA GLY A 260 14.03 8.75 -0.88
C GLY A 260 15.15 8.91 0.16
N LEU A 261 14.95 8.33 1.35
CA LEU A 261 15.99 8.27 2.38
C LEU A 261 17.20 7.47 1.89
N THR A 262 18.39 8.04 2.00
CA THR A 262 19.68 7.34 1.82
C THR A 262 19.95 6.37 2.98
N THR A 263 20.86 5.41 2.83
CA THR A 263 21.21 4.46 3.90
C THR A 263 21.72 5.17 5.16
N ASP A 264 22.55 6.19 4.99
CA ASP A 264 23.03 7.05 6.08
C ASP A 264 21.88 7.78 6.81
N GLN A 265 20.92 8.33 6.06
CA GLN A 265 19.75 8.98 6.68
C GLN A 265 18.88 7.97 7.43
N VAL A 266 18.67 6.77 6.90
CA VAL A 266 17.95 5.69 7.60
C VAL A 266 18.64 5.36 8.92
N GLN A 267 19.97 5.22 8.91
CA GLN A 267 20.77 4.97 10.11
C GLN A 267 20.58 6.08 11.14
N ARG A 268 20.77 7.34 10.73
CA ARG A 268 20.62 8.50 11.63
C ARG A 268 19.22 8.63 12.21
N VAL A 269 18.17 8.34 11.44
CA VAL A 269 16.78 8.36 11.94
C VAL A 269 16.59 7.29 13.02
N GLN A 270 17.02 6.05 12.75
CA GLN A 270 16.92 4.96 13.73
C GLN A 270 17.76 5.23 14.99
N ASP A 271 18.97 5.76 14.84
CA ASP A 271 19.83 6.12 15.96
C ASP A 271 19.24 7.23 16.81
N CYS A 272 18.62 8.23 16.19
CA CYS A 272 17.91 9.30 16.88
C CYS A 272 16.74 8.73 17.71
N CYS A 273 15.92 7.84 17.14
CA CYS A 273 14.85 7.16 17.87
C CYS A 273 15.37 6.39 19.07
N ASN A 274 16.40 5.55 18.87
CA ASN A 274 16.98 4.76 19.95
C ASN A 274 17.71 5.61 21.00
N ALA A 275 18.29 6.75 20.62
CA ALA A 275 18.86 7.71 21.57
C ALA A 275 17.77 8.30 22.48
N MET A 276 16.65 8.77 21.91
CA MET A 276 15.52 9.27 22.69
C MET A 276 14.97 8.22 23.65
N ILE A 277 14.90 6.95 23.23
CA ILE A 277 14.47 5.85 24.10
C ILE A 277 15.46 5.61 25.25
N ARG A 278 16.77 5.61 24.98
CA ARG A 278 17.82 5.42 25.99
C ARG A 278 17.92 6.57 26.99
N GLU A 279 17.69 7.80 26.54
CA GLU A 279 17.64 8.99 27.41
C GLU A 279 16.42 8.97 28.34
N ASN A 280 15.44 8.10 28.06
CA ASN A 280 14.27 7.84 28.88
C ASN A 280 13.44 9.08 29.22
N HIS A 281 13.03 9.80 28.18
CA HIS A 281 12.13 10.94 28.35
C HIS A 281 10.75 10.52 28.87
N ASP A 282 10.19 11.31 29.77
CA ASP A 282 8.81 11.14 30.24
C ASP A 282 7.81 11.56 29.16
N VAL A 283 6.66 10.89 29.13
CA VAL A 283 5.56 11.22 28.22
C VAL A 283 4.39 11.74 29.05
N GLN A 284 3.97 12.97 28.76
CA GLN A 284 2.91 13.66 29.47
C GLN A 284 1.74 13.96 28.55
N ARG A 285 0.52 13.77 29.06
CA ARG A 285 -0.72 14.12 28.38
C ARG A 285 -1.43 15.23 29.14
N VAL A 286 -1.76 16.30 28.44
CA VAL A 286 -2.58 17.41 28.97
C VAL A 286 -3.70 17.70 27.99
N ILE A 287 -4.91 17.91 28.51
CA ILE A 287 -6.06 18.34 27.71
C ILE A 287 -6.17 19.85 27.84
N LEU A 288 -6.16 20.56 26.71
CA LEU A 288 -6.21 22.02 26.66
C LEU A 288 -7.27 22.50 25.65
N PRO A 289 -7.82 23.70 25.84
CA PRO A 289 -8.52 24.40 24.77
C PRO A 289 -7.63 24.52 23.52
N LYS A 290 -8.21 24.37 22.33
CA LYS A 290 -7.48 24.43 21.05
C LYS A 290 -6.66 25.72 20.90
N SER A 291 -7.23 26.87 21.29
CA SER A 291 -6.56 28.16 21.22
C SER A 291 -5.26 28.16 22.03
N GLU A 292 -5.31 27.70 23.28
CA GLU A 292 -4.15 27.61 24.17
C GLU A 292 -3.13 26.58 23.68
N ALA A 293 -3.59 25.43 23.20
CA ALA A 293 -2.70 24.39 22.69
C ALA A 293 -1.87 24.89 21.50
N LEU A 294 -2.50 25.61 20.55
CA LEU A 294 -1.83 26.12 19.35
C LEU A 294 -0.77 27.19 19.64
N GLU A 295 -0.80 27.81 20.82
CA GLU A 295 0.21 28.78 21.27
C GLU A 295 1.42 28.11 21.95
N LEU A 296 1.37 26.81 22.20
CA LEU A 296 2.48 26.10 22.85
C LEU A 296 3.74 26.09 21.98
N PRO A 297 4.92 26.39 22.56
CA PRO A 297 6.16 26.36 21.80
C PRO A 297 6.46 24.94 21.33
N GLN A 298 7.04 24.83 20.14
CA GLN A 298 7.46 23.57 19.51
C GLN A 298 6.32 22.57 19.23
N LEU A 299 5.06 23.00 19.31
CA LEU A 299 3.93 22.17 18.91
C LEU A 299 4.02 21.84 17.42
N VAL A 300 3.87 20.55 17.11
CA VAL A 300 3.76 20.02 15.76
C VAL A 300 2.30 19.67 15.50
N THR A 301 1.75 20.24 14.43
CA THR A 301 0.39 19.96 13.94
C THR A 301 0.45 19.28 12.57
N VAL A 302 -0.56 18.50 12.24
CA VAL A 302 -0.72 17.93 10.90
C VAL A 302 -1.38 18.97 10.00
N ALA A 303 -0.78 19.20 8.83
CA ALA A 303 -1.31 20.17 7.88
C ALA A 303 -2.70 19.75 7.37
N ASN A 304 -3.63 20.71 7.29
CA ASN A 304 -5.01 20.54 6.82
C ASN A 304 -5.89 19.63 7.70
N GLU A 305 -5.53 19.42 8.97
CA GLU A 305 -6.36 18.72 9.93
C GLU A 305 -7.21 19.71 10.76
N GLU A 306 -8.51 19.42 10.89
CA GLU A 306 -9.40 20.20 11.76
C GLU A 306 -9.44 19.60 13.16
N TYR A 307 -8.86 20.32 14.12
CA TYR A 307 -8.91 19.93 15.53
C TYR A 307 -10.18 20.45 16.24
N PRO A 308 -10.77 19.65 17.15
CA PRO A 308 -11.92 20.04 17.98
C PRO A 308 -11.56 21.16 18.97
N THR A 309 -12.55 21.73 19.66
CA THR A 309 -12.37 22.86 20.61
C THR A 309 -11.51 22.53 21.82
N SER A 310 -11.43 21.25 22.20
CA SER A 310 -10.53 20.72 23.23
C SER A 310 -9.68 19.62 22.64
N VAL A 311 -8.37 19.71 22.85
CA VAL A 311 -7.38 18.82 22.23
C VAL A 311 -6.49 18.19 23.30
N SER A 312 -5.99 17.00 22.99
CA SER A 312 -5.00 16.30 23.81
C SER A 312 -3.61 16.60 23.28
N VAL A 313 -2.78 17.19 24.12
CA VAL A 313 -1.38 17.49 23.82
C VAL A 313 -0.52 16.41 24.47
N ILE A 314 0.28 15.73 23.66
CA ILE A 314 1.29 14.77 24.10
C ILE A 314 2.64 15.48 24.05
N THR A 315 3.31 15.56 25.19
CA THR A 315 4.67 16.10 25.31
C THR A 315 5.62 14.99 25.72
N ILE A 316 6.69 14.81 24.97
CA ILE A 316 7.81 13.92 25.27
C ILE A 316 8.97 14.79 25.74
N GLY A 317 9.44 14.56 26.97
CA GLY A 317 10.44 15.37 27.65
C GLY A 317 9.84 16.30 28.70
N LYS A 318 10.70 17.03 29.43
CA LYS A 318 10.33 17.91 30.55
C LYS A 318 11.04 19.26 30.46
N ASN A 319 10.36 20.30 30.96
CA ASN A 319 10.89 21.67 31.11
C ASN A 319 11.49 22.20 29.78
N ASP A 320 12.75 22.62 29.79
CA ASP A 320 13.45 23.16 28.62
C ASP A 320 13.92 22.08 27.64
N ASN A 321 13.78 20.79 27.98
CA ASN A 321 14.18 19.66 27.14
C ASN A 321 12.95 18.94 26.56
N ILE A 322 12.11 19.68 25.83
CA ILE A 322 10.98 19.12 25.08
C ILE A 322 11.52 18.54 23.78
N VAL A 323 11.33 17.24 23.60
CA VAL A 323 11.81 16.49 22.43
C VAL A 323 10.75 16.44 21.34
N SER A 324 9.49 16.18 21.73
CA SER A 324 8.35 16.27 20.83
C SER A 324 7.14 16.82 21.58
N ARG A 325 6.32 17.58 20.86
CA ARG A 325 5.02 18.05 21.33
C ARG A 325 4.03 18.00 20.18
N GLU A 326 3.01 17.17 20.31
CA GLU A 326 2.07 16.86 19.22
C GLU A 326 0.62 16.80 19.73
N LEU A 327 -0.33 17.13 18.85
CA LEU A 327 -1.76 16.89 19.11
C LEU A 327 -2.07 15.43 18.80
N CYS A 328 -2.42 14.64 19.82
CA CYS A 328 -2.71 13.22 19.65
C CYS A 328 -3.70 12.72 20.71
N CYS A 329 -4.67 11.91 20.27
CA CYS A 329 -5.67 11.28 21.13
C CYS A 329 -5.37 9.81 21.48
N GLY A 330 -4.25 9.28 20.98
CA GLY A 330 -3.82 7.90 21.21
C GLY A 330 -3.44 7.60 22.65
N THR A 331 -3.17 6.32 22.93
CA THR A 331 -2.70 5.83 24.22
C THR A 331 -1.20 5.63 24.18
N HIS A 332 -0.50 6.29 25.11
CA HIS A 332 0.95 6.39 25.12
C HIS A 332 1.55 5.71 26.32
N VAL A 333 2.78 5.23 26.19
CA VAL A 333 3.59 4.80 27.34
C VAL A 333 3.86 6.00 28.24
N SER A 334 4.06 5.78 29.53
CA SER A 334 4.44 6.85 30.46
C SER A 334 5.91 7.27 30.33
N SER A 335 6.77 6.33 29.90
CA SER A 335 8.21 6.51 29.79
C SER A 335 8.70 5.95 28.46
N LEU A 336 9.59 6.66 27.75
CA LEU A 336 10.12 6.14 26.49
C LEU A 336 10.91 4.83 26.67
N SER A 337 11.50 4.56 27.84
CA SER A 337 12.14 3.27 28.13
C SER A 337 11.20 2.08 27.93
N ASP A 338 9.90 2.26 28.09
CA ASP A 338 8.91 1.19 27.91
C ASP A 338 8.81 0.75 26.45
N LEU A 339 9.29 1.57 25.50
CA LEU A 339 9.41 1.20 24.09
C LEU A 339 10.44 0.09 23.87
N GLY A 340 11.49 0.01 24.68
CA GLY A 340 12.60 -0.94 24.48
C GLY A 340 13.46 -0.57 23.27
N GLU A 341 13.27 -1.27 22.16
CA GLU A 341 14.07 -1.06 20.94
C GLU A 341 13.19 -0.53 19.81
N PHE A 342 13.79 0.18 18.85
CA PHE A 342 13.14 0.69 17.65
C PHE A 342 13.93 0.32 16.40
N VAL A 343 13.25 -0.22 15.38
CA VAL A 343 13.87 -0.67 14.13
C VAL A 343 13.03 -0.26 12.92
N LEU A 344 13.68 0.33 11.92
CA LEU A 344 13.08 0.60 10.61
C LEU A 344 13.10 -0.66 9.75
N THR A 345 11.97 -1.02 9.15
CA THR A 345 11.81 -2.27 8.39
C THR A 345 11.59 -2.05 6.89
N SER A 346 11.03 -0.90 6.49
CA SER A 346 10.89 -0.57 5.07
C SER A 346 10.84 0.93 4.80
N HIS A 347 11.19 1.32 3.58
CA HIS A 347 11.05 2.69 3.07
C HIS A 347 10.70 2.67 1.58
N ARG A 348 9.57 3.28 1.20
CA ARG A 348 9.06 3.28 -0.18
C ARG A 348 8.47 4.61 -0.63
N SER A 349 8.28 4.77 -1.93
CA SER A 349 7.51 5.87 -2.53
C SER A 349 6.03 5.52 -2.58
N VAL A 350 5.15 6.42 -2.16
CA VAL A 350 3.68 6.26 -2.29
C VAL A 350 3.10 7.22 -3.32
N GLY A 351 3.86 8.23 -3.73
CA GLY A 351 3.53 9.14 -4.83
C GLY A 351 4.77 9.93 -5.25
N SER A 352 4.58 11.03 -5.99
CA SER A 352 5.69 11.88 -6.45
C SER A 352 6.43 12.60 -5.32
N MET A 353 5.71 13.01 -4.26
CA MET A 353 6.28 13.75 -3.11
C MET A 353 6.10 13.06 -1.76
N VAL A 354 5.44 11.91 -1.70
CA VAL A 354 5.15 11.21 -0.44
C VAL A 354 6.05 9.98 -0.32
N ARG A 355 6.76 9.91 0.81
CA ARG A 355 7.55 8.76 1.23
C ARG A 355 6.88 8.09 2.42
N SER A 356 7.00 6.78 2.49
CA SER A 356 6.44 5.96 3.56
C SER A 356 7.55 5.15 4.19
N VAL A 357 7.62 5.18 5.51
CA VAL A 357 8.54 4.37 6.31
C VAL A 357 7.72 3.47 7.22
N CYS A 358 8.09 2.20 7.30
CA CYS A 358 7.57 1.29 8.32
C CYS A 358 8.63 1.03 9.38
N ALA A 359 8.17 0.86 10.62
CA ALA A 359 9.02 0.54 11.75
C ALA A 359 8.29 -0.40 12.73
N VAL A 360 9.06 -0.97 13.65
CA VAL A 360 8.57 -1.74 14.78
C VAL A 360 9.25 -1.26 16.06
N ALA A 361 8.57 -1.44 17.18
CA ALA A 361 9.10 -1.15 18.51
C ALA A 361 8.91 -2.34 19.47
N GLY A 362 9.63 -2.33 20.59
CA GLY A 362 9.46 -3.31 21.65
C GLY A 362 9.75 -4.75 21.20
N PRO A 363 8.93 -5.75 21.60
CA PRO A 363 9.18 -7.15 21.26
C PRO A 363 9.31 -7.44 19.76
N LEU A 364 8.60 -6.68 18.92
CA LEU A 364 8.71 -6.81 17.47
C LEU A 364 10.07 -6.35 16.94
N ALA A 365 10.62 -5.28 17.52
CA ALA A 365 11.97 -4.80 17.19
C ALA A 365 13.04 -5.82 17.62
N VAL A 366 12.92 -6.42 18.80
CA VAL A 366 13.82 -7.49 19.28
C VAL A 366 13.81 -8.67 18.31
N ASN A 367 12.64 -9.09 17.82
CA ASN A 367 12.53 -10.16 16.84
C ASN A 367 13.23 -9.83 15.51
N VAL A 368 13.11 -8.58 15.03
CA VAL A 368 13.80 -8.12 13.82
C VAL A 368 15.32 -8.13 14.05
N ASN A 369 15.80 -7.60 15.17
CA ASN A 369 17.23 -7.58 15.49
C ASN A 369 17.84 -8.98 15.66
N SER A 370 17.09 -9.93 16.25
CA SER A 370 17.51 -11.33 16.32
C SER A 370 17.65 -11.97 14.92
N ARG A 371 16.72 -11.66 14.00
CA ARG A 371 16.82 -12.10 12.59
C ARG A 371 18.00 -11.44 11.88
N ASP A 372 18.23 -10.15 12.14
CA ASP A 372 19.37 -9.44 11.56
C ASP A 372 20.70 -10.08 11.97
N GLN A 373 20.85 -10.42 13.25
CA GLN A 373 22.01 -11.11 13.76
C GLN A 373 22.18 -12.48 13.11
N HIS A 374 21.11 -13.27 13.02
CA HIS A 374 21.14 -14.58 12.36
C HIS A 374 21.62 -14.48 10.91
N VAL A 375 21.09 -13.53 10.14
CA VAL A 375 21.51 -13.31 8.75
C VAL A 375 22.97 -12.86 8.66
N ALA A 376 23.42 -11.97 9.56
CA ALA A 376 24.81 -11.55 9.60
C ALA A 376 25.78 -12.72 9.88
N GLU A 377 25.41 -13.61 10.79
CA GLU A 377 26.15 -14.85 11.10
C GLU A 377 26.19 -15.78 9.88
N GLN A 378 25.06 -15.99 9.19
CA GLN A 378 25.01 -16.80 7.97
C GLN A 378 25.89 -16.23 6.85
N ILE A 379 25.89 -14.91 6.64
CA ILE A 379 26.77 -14.24 5.68
C ILE A 379 28.25 -14.45 6.05
N GLN A 380 28.58 -14.38 7.35
CA GLN A 380 29.94 -14.59 7.82
C GLN A 380 30.40 -16.05 7.63
N LEU A 381 29.56 -17.03 7.96
CA LEU A 381 29.82 -18.45 7.73
C LEU A 381 30.02 -18.74 6.25
N LEU A 382 29.13 -18.24 5.39
CA LEU A 382 29.27 -18.39 3.94
C LEU A 382 30.57 -17.78 3.41
N ALA A 383 30.97 -16.61 3.94
CA ALA A 383 32.24 -16.00 3.56
C ALA A 383 33.44 -16.85 3.96
N GLN A 384 33.39 -17.52 5.12
CA GLN A 384 34.44 -18.45 5.57
C GLN A 384 34.50 -19.71 4.71
N GLU A 385 33.34 -20.29 4.36
CA GLU A 385 33.23 -21.45 3.47
C GLU A 385 33.79 -21.15 2.08
N ILE A 386 33.41 -20.02 1.47
CA ILE A 386 33.94 -19.57 0.18
C ILE A 386 35.46 -19.35 0.26
N ALA A 387 35.96 -18.75 1.34
CA ALA A 387 37.39 -18.55 1.53
C ALA A 387 38.16 -19.88 1.71
N ALA A 388 37.55 -20.91 2.30
CA ALA A 388 38.12 -22.25 2.40
C ALA A 388 38.19 -22.93 1.03
N LEU A 389 37.15 -22.80 0.21
CA LEU A 389 37.12 -23.33 -1.17
C LEU A 389 38.23 -22.74 -2.05
N MET A 390 38.64 -21.50 -1.81
CA MET A 390 39.77 -20.89 -2.54
C MET A 390 41.13 -21.56 -2.22
N LYS A 391 41.23 -22.31 -1.12
CA LYS A 391 42.47 -22.97 -0.66
C LYS A 391 42.51 -24.46 -0.94
N LEU A 392 41.36 -25.09 -1.15
CA LEU A 392 41.23 -26.52 -1.42
C LEU A 392 41.53 -26.83 -2.89
N PRO A 393 41.86 -28.10 -3.23
CA PRO A 393 41.89 -28.54 -4.62
C PRO A 393 40.53 -28.23 -5.27
N PRO A 394 40.48 -27.76 -6.53
CA PRO A 394 39.24 -27.28 -7.12
C PRO A 394 38.20 -28.38 -7.40
N ASP A 395 38.41 -29.62 -6.96
CA ASP A 395 37.65 -30.79 -7.38
C ASP A 395 36.46 -31.15 -6.48
N ASP A 396 35.80 -30.14 -5.90
CA ASP A 396 34.64 -30.34 -5.03
C ASP A 396 33.49 -29.41 -5.46
N TYR A 397 32.82 -29.79 -6.55
CA TYR A 397 31.68 -29.03 -7.04
C TYR A 397 30.49 -29.05 -6.07
N VAL A 398 30.31 -30.11 -5.28
CA VAL A 398 29.19 -30.23 -4.34
C VAL A 398 29.25 -29.11 -3.31
N SER A 399 30.42 -28.88 -2.71
CA SER A 399 30.60 -27.78 -1.76
C SER A 399 30.44 -26.40 -2.41
N MET A 400 30.86 -26.24 -3.67
CA MET A 400 30.64 -24.99 -4.41
C MET A 400 29.16 -24.72 -4.68
N ALA A 401 28.42 -25.75 -5.09
CA ALA A 401 26.97 -25.69 -5.31
C ALA A 401 26.24 -25.34 -4.01
N SER A 402 26.60 -25.98 -2.89
CA SER A 402 26.04 -25.70 -1.57
C SER A 402 26.27 -24.24 -1.14
N CYS A 403 27.47 -23.69 -1.34
CA CYS A 403 27.74 -22.26 -1.08
C CYS A 403 26.86 -21.35 -1.93
N ARG A 404 26.68 -21.67 -3.22
CA ARG A 404 25.81 -20.92 -4.14
C ARG A 404 24.35 -20.97 -3.68
N GLU A 405 23.88 -22.11 -3.18
CA GLU A 405 22.52 -22.25 -2.65
C GLU A 405 22.29 -21.47 -1.36
N LYS A 406 23.19 -21.60 -0.37
CA LYS A 406 23.14 -20.79 0.86
C LYS A 406 23.07 -19.29 0.54
N LEU A 407 23.80 -18.83 -0.47
CA LEU A 407 23.72 -17.45 -0.94
C LEU A 407 22.33 -17.07 -1.43
N HIS A 408 21.68 -17.93 -2.21
CA HIS A 408 20.31 -17.72 -2.69
C HIS A 408 19.29 -17.75 -1.55
N GLU A 409 19.46 -18.64 -0.57
CA GLU A 409 18.60 -18.73 0.62
C GLU A 409 18.68 -17.48 1.48
N ILE A 410 19.90 -16.99 1.76
CA ILE A 410 20.11 -15.75 2.51
C ILE A 410 19.44 -14.58 1.78
N ARG A 411 19.60 -14.47 0.45
CA ARG A 411 18.94 -13.44 -0.35
C ARG A 411 17.42 -13.53 -0.28
N ARG A 412 16.84 -14.73 -0.36
CA ARG A 412 15.39 -14.96 -0.24
C ARG A 412 14.90 -14.53 1.14
N PHE A 413 15.59 -14.92 2.20
CA PHE A 413 15.24 -14.55 3.57
C PHE A 413 15.24 -13.03 3.80
N ILE A 414 16.21 -12.31 3.22
CA ILE A 414 16.27 -10.85 3.27
C ILE A 414 15.09 -10.23 2.48
N ALA A 415 14.74 -10.80 1.32
CA ALA A 415 13.67 -10.30 0.46
C ALA A 415 12.27 -10.40 1.08
N ASP A 416 12.05 -11.31 2.04
CA ASP A 416 10.78 -11.47 2.76
C ASP A 416 10.48 -10.29 3.73
N ASN A 417 11.33 -9.26 3.78
CA ASN A 417 11.16 -8.03 4.59
C ASN A 417 10.95 -8.32 6.10
N THR A 418 11.51 -9.42 6.59
CA THR A 418 11.44 -9.82 8.02
C THR A 418 12.60 -9.28 8.86
N VAL A 419 13.57 -8.63 8.19
CA VAL A 419 14.81 -8.03 8.69
C VAL A 419 14.76 -6.51 8.61
N SER A 420 15.69 -5.81 9.26
CA SER A 420 15.75 -4.35 9.22
C SER A 420 16.07 -3.81 7.82
N LEU A 421 15.59 -2.61 7.54
CA LEU A 421 15.88 -1.87 6.31
C LEU A 421 17.39 -1.61 6.15
N LEU A 422 18.11 -1.44 7.26
CA LEU A 422 19.56 -1.22 7.24
C LEU A 422 20.30 -2.48 6.79
N LEU A 423 19.92 -3.65 7.31
CA LEU A 423 20.50 -4.91 6.88
C LEU A 423 20.18 -5.17 5.40
N GLN A 424 18.92 -4.97 4.97
CA GLN A 424 18.53 -5.12 3.55
C GLN A 424 19.45 -4.30 2.63
N ARG A 425 19.76 -3.05 2.99
CA ARG A 425 20.58 -2.15 2.18
C ARG A 425 22.07 -2.48 2.21
N THR A 426 22.59 -2.95 3.34
CA THR A 426 24.03 -3.18 3.54
C THR A 426 24.47 -4.61 3.21
N ALA A 427 23.57 -5.59 3.30
CA ALA A 427 23.87 -6.98 2.99
C ALA A 427 24.07 -7.23 1.49
N GLU A 428 23.36 -6.51 0.62
CA GLU A 428 23.40 -6.77 -0.83
C GLU A 428 24.80 -6.59 -1.43
N GLU A 429 25.53 -5.57 -1.00
CA GLU A 429 26.92 -5.36 -1.45
C GLU A 429 27.84 -6.52 -1.04
N LYS A 430 27.66 -7.03 0.19
CA LYS A 430 28.43 -8.18 0.70
C LYS A 430 28.07 -9.45 -0.06
N LEU A 431 26.77 -9.73 -0.25
CA LEU A 431 26.28 -10.91 -0.96
C LEU A 431 26.69 -10.90 -2.42
N GLU A 432 26.69 -9.73 -3.08
CA GLU A 432 27.14 -9.62 -4.46
C GLU A 432 28.65 -9.86 -4.60
N LYS A 433 29.45 -9.41 -3.62
CA LYS A 433 30.88 -9.75 -3.56
C LYS A 433 31.09 -11.26 -3.40
N LEU A 434 30.36 -11.91 -2.48
CA LEU A 434 30.42 -13.36 -2.28
C LEU A 434 29.97 -14.12 -3.53
N LYS A 435 28.92 -13.66 -4.21
CA LYS A 435 28.45 -14.22 -5.48
C LYS A 435 29.55 -14.21 -6.54
N ARG A 436 30.24 -13.08 -6.72
CA ARG A 436 31.33 -12.97 -7.69
C ARG A 436 32.48 -13.92 -7.36
N GLN A 437 32.78 -14.11 -6.08
CA GLN A 437 33.81 -15.05 -5.63
C GLN A 437 33.42 -16.50 -5.95
N ILE A 438 32.22 -16.95 -5.57
CA ILE A 438 31.78 -18.32 -5.84
C ILE A 438 31.64 -18.60 -7.35
N ASP A 439 31.10 -17.65 -8.13
CA ASP A 439 31.02 -17.76 -9.60
C ASP A 439 32.41 -17.89 -10.23
N SER A 440 33.42 -17.19 -9.69
CA SER A 440 34.79 -17.29 -10.17
C SER A 440 35.42 -18.65 -9.86
N ILE A 441 35.13 -19.22 -8.68
CA ILE A 441 35.60 -20.55 -8.28
C ILE A 441 34.98 -21.61 -9.20
N ILE A 442 33.66 -21.57 -9.39
CA ILE A 442 32.92 -22.50 -10.28
C ILE A 442 33.44 -22.40 -11.72
N ARG A 443 33.66 -21.19 -12.25
CA ARG A 443 34.24 -21.03 -13.60
C ARG A 443 35.61 -21.70 -13.73
N LYS A 444 36.48 -21.57 -12.71
CA LYS A 444 37.81 -22.18 -12.71
C LYS A 444 37.73 -23.71 -12.63
N TYR A 445 36.82 -24.24 -11.81
CA TYR A 445 36.51 -25.67 -11.76
C TYR A 445 36.03 -26.20 -13.11
N ASN A 446 35.03 -25.56 -13.70
CA ASN A 446 34.47 -25.96 -14.98
C ASN A 446 35.53 -26.04 -16.07
N HIS A 447 36.42 -25.04 -16.16
CA HIS A 447 37.49 -25.04 -17.15
C HIS A 447 38.55 -26.12 -16.91
N THR A 448 38.87 -26.41 -15.64
CA THR A 448 39.98 -27.31 -15.30
C THR A 448 39.57 -28.79 -15.26
N PHE A 449 38.35 -29.08 -14.79
CA PHE A 449 37.86 -30.44 -14.51
C PHE A 449 36.47 -30.68 -15.09
N GLY A 450 35.54 -29.74 -14.88
CA GLY A 450 34.13 -29.96 -15.18
C GLY A 450 33.84 -30.20 -16.67
N GLU A 451 34.47 -29.44 -17.57
CA GLU A 451 34.24 -29.57 -19.03
C GLU A 451 34.55 -30.97 -19.54
N GLN A 452 35.71 -31.52 -19.18
CA GLN A 452 36.10 -32.86 -19.63
C GLN A 452 35.20 -33.94 -19.02
N ARG A 453 34.90 -33.87 -17.71
CA ARG A 453 34.03 -34.85 -17.05
C ARG A 453 32.63 -34.91 -17.64
N VAL A 454 32.02 -33.75 -17.86
CA VAL A 454 30.69 -33.68 -18.48
C VAL A 454 30.73 -34.22 -19.90
N LEU A 455 31.75 -33.87 -20.69
CA LEU A 455 31.89 -34.40 -22.05
C LEU A 455 32.03 -35.93 -22.06
N ASP A 456 32.82 -36.50 -21.14
CA ASP A 456 33.02 -37.95 -21.06
C ASP A 456 31.71 -38.68 -20.70
N GLU A 457 30.96 -38.18 -19.72
CA GLU A 457 29.64 -38.75 -19.36
C GLU A 457 28.62 -38.60 -20.49
N LEU A 458 28.50 -37.40 -21.08
CA LEU A 458 27.56 -37.16 -22.17
C LEU A 458 27.90 -38.01 -23.42
N ASN A 459 29.17 -38.11 -23.80
CA ASN A 459 29.60 -38.93 -24.94
C ASN A 459 29.34 -40.43 -24.71
N THR A 460 29.53 -40.90 -23.48
CA THR A 460 29.21 -42.28 -23.10
C THR A 460 27.71 -42.55 -23.23
N ALA A 461 26.89 -41.62 -22.75
CA ALA A 461 25.43 -41.72 -22.86
C ALA A 461 24.96 -41.65 -24.33
N VAL A 462 25.49 -40.73 -25.14
CA VAL A 462 25.13 -40.64 -26.58
C VAL A 462 25.39 -41.95 -27.32
N LYS A 463 26.52 -42.62 -27.04
CA LYS A 463 26.83 -43.94 -27.62
C LYS A 463 25.86 -45.03 -27.19
N GLN A 464 25.39 -45.01 -25.94
CA GLN A 464 24.39 -45.97 -25.45
C GLN A 464 23.08 -45.89 -26.24
N TRP A 465 22.73 -44.70 -26.73
CA TRP A 465 21.48 -44.43 -27.45
C TRP A 465 21.65 -44.37 -28.97
N GLU A 466 22.79 -44.73 -29.55
CA GLU A 466 23.09 -44.53 -30.98
C GLU A 466 22.07 -45.19 -31.92
N GLY A 467 21.51 -46.34 -31.53
CA GLY A 467 20.50 -47.07 -32.31
C GLY A 467 19.03 -46.65 -32.09
N GLU A 468 18.77 -45.73 -31.16
CA GLU A 468 17.41 -45.32 -30.78
C GLU A 468 17.05 -43.94 -31.35
N PRO A 469 15.76 -43.70 -31.71
CA PRO A 469 15.30 -42.45 -32.31
C PRO A 469 15.23 -41.28 -31.31
N PHE A 470 15.59 -41.48 -30.05
CA PHE A 470 15.67 -40.48 -28.99
C PHE A 470 16.86 -40.78 -28.07
N GLN A 471 17.13 -39.90 -27.10
CA GLN A 471 18.11 -40.15 -26.05
C GLN A 471 17.65 -39.60 -24.69
N VAL A 472 17.96 -40.35 -23.63
CA VAL A 472 17.73 -39.95 -22.24
C VAL A 472 19.07 -40.04 -21.51
N VAL A 473 19.51 -38.93 -20.92
CA VAL A 473 20.81 -38.83 -20.27
C VAL A 473 20.63 -38.32 -18.85
N CYS A 474 20.95 -39.17 -17.89
CA CYS A 474 20.91 -38.85 -16.47
C CYS A 474 22.33 -38.78 -15.91
N LEU A 475 22.87 -37.57 -15.74
CA LEU A 475 24.19 -37.35 -15.15
C LEU A 475 24.15 -37.67 -13.65
N ARG A 476 25.06 -38.56 -13.21
CA ARG A 476 25.05 -39.09 -11.84
C ARG A 476 25.75 -38.17 -10.85
N GLN A 477 26.76 -37.42 -11.30
CA GLN A 477 27.50 -36.50 -10.46
C GLN A 477 26.87 -35.11 -10.45
N CYS A 478 26.88 -34.46 -9.28
CA CYS A 478 26.49 -33.07 -9.18
C CYS A 478 27.40 -32.20 -10.06
N THR A 479 26.79 -31.41 -10.95
CA THR A 479 27.53 -30.61 -11.93
C THR A 479 26.85 -29.28 -12.20
N ASP A 480 27.60 -28.31 -12.75
CA ASP A 480 27.05 -27.03 -13.16
C ASP A 480 26.06 -27.19 -14.30
N GLY A 481 24.77 -27.01 -14.00
CA GLY A 481 23.70 -27.12 -14.99
C GLY A 481 23.88 -26.16 -16.18
N THR A 482 24.52 -25.00 -15.98
CA THR A 482 24.81 -24.08 -17.10
C THR A 482 25.89 -24.64 -18.04
N LEU A 483 26.88 -25.33 -17.48
CA LEU A 483 27.90 -26.03 -18.25
C LEU A 483 27.30 -27.20 -19.03
N VAL A 484 26.45 -27.99 -18.37
CA VAL A 484 25.75 -29.12 -19.00
C VAL A 484 24.90 -28.66 -20.17
N THR A 485 24.05 -27.64 -20.01
CA THR A 485 23.27 -27.12 -21.14
C THR A 485 24.18 -26.69 -22.30
N LYS A 486 25.27 -25.96 -22.00
CA LYS A 486 26.19 -25.44 -23.01
C LYS A 486 26.85 -26.58 -23.81
N LEU A 487 27.27 -27.66 -23.14
CA LEU A 487 27.94 -28.79 -23.77
C LEU A 487 26.94 -29.72 -24.49
N ALA A 488 25.78 -29.98 -23.87
CA ALA A 488 24.69 -30.74 -24.48
C ALA A 488 24.24 -30.15 -25.82
N ARG A 489 24.14 -28.81 -25.92
CA ARG A 489 23.83 -28.15 -27.19
C ARG A 489 24.82 -28.43 -28.32
N LYS A 490 26.09 -28.70 -27.99
CA LYS A 490 27.12 -29.05 -28.98
C LYS A 490 27.05 -30.50 -29.41
N LEU A 491 26.44 -31.36 -28.59
CA LEU A 491 26.25 -32.78 -28.84
C LEU A 491 24.93 -32.98 -29.60
N GLY A 492 24.99 -32.78 -30.93
CA GLY A 492 24.01 -33.25 -31.92
C GLY A 492 22.53 -33.10 -31.57
N GLN A 493 21.92 -31.96 -31.94
CA GLN A 493 20.48 -31.68 -31.85
C GLN A 493 19.64 -32.38 -32.93
N HIS A 494 20.00 -33.62 -33.31
CA HIS A 494 19.38 -34.33 -34.43
C HIS A 494 18.27 -35.29 -34.01
N LYS A 495 18.10 -35.52 -32.70
CA LYS A 495 17.02 -36.36 -32.16
C LYS A 495 16.50 -35.83 -30.83
N PRO A 496 15.25 -36.15 -30.45
CA PRO A 496 14.68 -35.80 -29.16
C PRO A 496 15.61 -36.21 -28.02
N SER A 497 15.90 -35.28 -27.12
CA SER A 497 16.85 -35.42 -26.03
C SER A 497 16.25 -34.99 -24.70
N PHE A 498 16.40 -35.82 -23.68
CA PHE A 498 16.08 -35.52 -22.29
C PHE A 498 17.37 -35.60 -21.46
N ILE A 499 17.79 -34.50 -20.85
CA ILE A 499 19.05 -34.45 -20.10
C ILE A 499 18.77 -33.97 -18.68
N ALA A 500 18.98 -34.86 -17.71
CA ALA A 500 18.80 -34.59 -16.29
C ALA A 500 20.16 -34.52 -15.59
N VAL A 501 20.35 -33.51 -14.74
CA VAL A 501 21.57 -33.33 -13.93
C VAL A 501 21.25 -32.76 -12.56
N ARG A 502 21.88 -33.31 -11.52
CA ARG A 502 21.87 -32.68 -10.20
C ARG A 502 22.77 -31.45 -10.20
N THR A 503 22.21 -30.29 -9.89
CA THR A 503 22.97 -29.04 -9.77
C THR A 503 23.43 -28.77 -8.34
N SER A 504 22.84 -29.48 -7.39
CA SER A 504 23.17 -29.63 -5.97
C SER A 504 22.54 -30.95 -5.47
N PRO A 505 22.77 -31.36 -4.21
CA PRO A 505 22.11 -32.55 -3.65
C PRO A 505 20.57 -32.53 -3.77
N GLU A 506 19.95 -31.36 -3.57
CA GLU A 506 18.49 -31.19 -3.52
C GLU A 506 17.87 -30.61 -4.80
N ARG A 507 18.69 -30.24 -5.80
CA ARG A 507 18.19 -29.63 -7.05
C ARG A 507 18.54 -30.41 -8.29
N LEU A 508 17.50 -30.77 -9.03
CA LEU A 508 17.57 -31.40 -10.34
C LEU A 508 17.26 -30.37 -11.43
N GLN A 509 18.13 -30.26 -12.44
CA GLN A 509 17.85 -29.55 -13.69
C GLN A 509 17.54 -30.58 -14.77
N VAL A 510 16.47 -30.35 -15.52
CA VAL A 510 16.13 -31.13 -16.72
C VAL A 510 16.05 -30.20 -17.92
N ASP A 511 16.86 -30.50 -18.93
CA ASP A 511 16.85 -29.86 -20.23
C ASP A 511 16.25 -30.84 -21.26
N CYS A 512 15.11 -30.48 -21.84
CA CYS A 512 14.47 -31.23 -22.92
C CYS A 512 14.63 -30.49 -24.24
N TYR A 513 14.94 -31.24 -25.29
CA TYR A 513 14.99 -30.74 -26.66
C TYR A 513 14.27 -31.70 -27.59
N VAL A 514 13.33 -31.19 -28.40
CA VAL A 514 12.60 -31.95 -29.40
C VAL A 514 12.78 -31.22 -30.75
N PRO A 515 13.49 -31.83 -31.73
CA PRO A 515 13.62 -31.24 -33.06
C PRO A 515 12.25 -31.09 -33.73
N GLU A 516 12.13 -30.11 -34.63
CA GLU A 516 10.88 -29.74 -35.30
C GLU A 516 10.19 -30.94 -35.99
N GLU A 517 10.98 -31.82 -36.61
CA GLU A 517 10.49 -33.02 -37.31
C GLU A 517 9.84 -34.08 -36.40
N PHE A 518 10.03 -33.98 -35.08
CA PHE A 518 9.45 -34.86 -34.07
C PHE A 518 8.33 -34.19 -33.25
N LEU A 519 8.05 -32.90 -33.48
CA LEU A 519 7.01 -32.20 -32.74
C LEU A 519 5.63 -32.76 -33.07
N SER A 520 4.80 -32.90 -32.05
CA SER A 520 3.37 -33.17 -32.17
C SER A 520 2.60 -32.46 -31.07
N GLU A 521 1.26 -32.48 -31.11
CA GLU A 521 0.43 -31.95 -30.02
C GLU A 521 0.74 -32.63 -28.67
N THR A 522 1.22 -33.87 -28.68
CA THR A 522 1.52 -34.66 -27.48
C THR A 522 3.01 -34.77 -27.17
N PHE A 523 3.89 -34.49 -28.14
CA PHE A 523 5.34 -34.58 -27.99
C PHE A 523 6.01 -33.23 -28.22
N GLN A 524 6.18 -32.50 -27.13
CA GLN A 524 6.87 -31.22 -27.05
C GLN A 524 7.91 -31.27 -25.93
N ALA A 525 8.91 -30.39 -25.96
CA ALA A 525 9.93 -30.33 -24.93
C ALA A 525 9.35 -30.08 -23.53
N CYS A 526 8.33 -29.22 -23.43
CA CYS A 526 7.63 -28.95 -22.18
C CYS A 526 6.86 -30.16 -21.64
N THR A 527 6.18 -30.94 -22.51
CA THR A 527 5.42 -32.12 -22.08
C THR A 527 6.35 -33.24 -21.64
N TRP A 528 7.52 -33.38 -22.26
CA TRP A 528 8.52 -34.36 -21.83
C TRP A 528 9.20 -33.94 -20.51
N ALA A 529 9.53 -32.65 -20.35
CA ALA A 529 10.08 -32.12 -19.10
C ALA A 529 9.12 -32.30 -17.91
N ALA A 530 7.81 -32.23 -18.14
CA ALA A 530 6.78 -32.43 -17.12
C ALA A 530 6.82 -33.83 -16.46
N VAL A 531 7.46 -34.82 -17.09
CA VAL A 531 7.71 -36.13 -16.47
C VAL A 531 8.46 -35.99 -15.14
N ALA A 532 9.39 -35.05 -15.08
CA ALA A 532 10.22 -34.84 -13.91
C ALA A 532 9.47 -34.12 -12.77
N GLU A 533 8.37 -33.41 -13.06
CA GLU A 533 7.55 -32.72 -12.04
C GLU A 533 6.87 -33.69 -11.06
N ARG A 534 6.76 -34.98 -11.40
CA ARG A 534 6.23 -36.01 -10.49
C ARG A 534 7.14 -36.27 -9.30
N TYR A 535 8.40 -35.83 -9.36
CA TYR A 535 9.44 -36.12 -8.38
C TYR A 535 9.75 -34.93 -7.45
N GLY A 536 9.01 -33.82 -7.55
CA GLY A 536 9.20 -32.67 -6.65
C GLY A 536 8.48 -31.41 -7.08
N PHE A 537 8.70 -30.31 -6.34
CA PHE A 537 8.13 -29.02 -6.69
C PHE A 537 8.96 -28.34 -7.78
N SER A 538 8.32 -28.01 -8.91
CA SER A 538 8.98 -27.36 -10.05
C SER A 538 9.00 -25.83 -9.92
N TYR A 539 10.14 -25.24 -10.29
CA TYR A 539 10.26 -23.83 -10.64
C TYR A 539 10.52 -23.78 -12.16
N SER A 540 9.51 -23.41 -12.94
CA SER A 540 9.64 -23.31 -14.39
C SER A 540 10.46 -22.08 -14.78
N TYR A 541 11.47 -22.28 -15.62
CA TYR A 541 12.24 -21.21 -16.25
C TYR A 541 12.28 -21.47 -17.75
N SER A 542 11.46 -20.75 -18.51
CA SER A 542 11.67 -20.64 -19.95
C SER A 542 12.89 -19.72 -20.16
N SER A 543 13.94 -20.23 -20.81
CA SER A 543 15.06 -19.36 -21.19
C SER A 543 14.59 -18.46 -22.32
N SER A 544 14.68 -17.14 -22.10
CA SER A 544 14.26 -16.05 -22.97
C SER A 544 14.96 -15.95 -24.34
N ASN A 545 15.62 -17.02 -24.80
CA ASN A 545 16.41 -17.05 -26.05
C ASN A 545 15.91 -18.09 -27.08
N HIS A 546 14.88 -18.88 -26.75
CA HIS A 546 14.18 -19.70 -27.74
C HIS A 546 12.78 -19.15 -27.95
N SER A 547 12.48 -18.77 -29.19
CA SER A 547 11.21 -18.25 -29.66
C SER A 547 10.06 -19.27 -29.54
N GLU A 548 10.37 -20.54 -29.24
CA GLU A 548 9.46 -21.67 -29.32
C GLU A 548 9.67 -22.65 -28.13
N PRO A 549 8.85 -22.58 -27.06
CA PRO A 549 8.93 -23.50 -25.92
C PRO A 549 8.60 -24.95 -26.27
N GLU A 550 8.09 -25.19 -27.48
CA GLU A 550 7.75 -26.50 -28.03
C GLU A 550 9.01 -27.33 -28.33
N MET A 551 10.09 -26.69 -28.78
CA MET A 551 11.35 -27.36 -29.14
C MET A 551 12.35 -27.47 -28.00
N TYR A 552 12.36 -26.51 -27.06
CA TYR A 552 13.28 -26.54 -25.93
C TYR A 552 12.60 -26.06 -24.66
N TYR A 553 12.76 -26.84 -23.60
CA TYR A 553 12.22 -26.50 -22.30
C TYR A 553 13.18 -26.91 -21.19
N ARG A 554 13.31 -26.03 -20.20
CA ARG A 554 14.08 -26.31 -18.99
C ARG A 554 13.18 -26.24 -17.77
N VAL A 555 13.33 -27.21 -16.89
CA VAL A 555 12.72 -27.19 -15.57
C VAL A 555 13.77 -27.44 -14.49
N ILE A 556 13.61 -26.75 -13.35
CA ILE A 556 14.40 -26.99 -12.14
C ILE A 556 13.44 -27.51 -11.07
N ILE A 557 13.80 -28.63 -10.44
CA ILE A 557 12.96 -29.34 -9.48
C ILE A 557 13.74 -29.46 -8.18
N CYS A 558 13.09 -29.14 -7.07
CA CYS A 558 13.61 -29.51 -5.75
C CYS A 558 13.19 -30.95 -5.45
N CYS A 559 14.14 -31.88 -5.35
CA CYS A 559 13.87 -33.28 -4.98
C CYS A 559 14.91 -33.77 -3.95
N GLU A 560 14.41 -34.40 -2.90
CA GLU A 560 15.25 -35.04 -1.86
C GLU A 560 15.61 -36.49 -2.23
N ASP A 561 14.76 -37.14 -3.05
CA ASP A 561 14.92 -38.55 -3.41
C ASP A 561 15.96 -38.78 -4.51
N ASN A 562 16.60 -39.96 -4.43
CA ASN A 562 17.76 -40.35 -5.22
C ASN A 562 17.44 -41.14 -6.49
N SER A 563 16.17 -41.30 -6.89
CA SER A 563 15.79 -42.22 -7.97
C SER A 563 15.97 -41.64 -9.38
N MET A 564 17.19 -41.19 -9.71
CA MET A 564 17.58 -40.84 -11.10
C MET A 564 17.30 -42.00 -12.07
N GLU A 565 17.37 -43.25 -11.60
CA GLU A 565 17.06 -44.46 -12.37
C GLU A 565 15.57 -44.57 -12.71
N GLU A 566 14.68 -44.23 -11.77
CA GLU A 566 13.24 -44.20 -12.02
C GLU A 566 12.89 -43.07 -12.99
N LEU A 567 13.48 -41.88 -12.80
CA LEU A 567 13.30 -40.76 -13.71
C LEU A 567 13.75 -41.12 -15.13
N GLU A 568 14.91 -41.77 -15.27
CA GLU A 568 15.41 -42.27 -16.55
C GLU A 568 14.39 -43.24 -17.18
N SER A 569 13.90 -44.22 -16.42
CA SER A 569 12.91 -45.19 -16.90
C SER A 569 11.62 -44.53 -17.40
N VAL A 570 11.04 -43.62 -16.62
CA VAL A 570 9.79 -42.94 -16.98
C VAL A 570 9.99 -42.00 -18.18
N ALA A 571 11.13 -41.30 -18.26
CA ALA A 571 11.45 -40.46 -19.41
C ALA A 571 11.59 -41.28 -20.71
N VAL A 572 12.16 -42.49 -20.61
CA VAL A 572 12.27 -43.45 -21.73
C VAL A 572 10.90 -43.97 -22.15
N GLU A 573 10.06 -44.38 -21.19
CA GLU A 573 8.70 -44.86 -21.47
C GLU A 573 7.86 -43.78 -22.16
N PHE A 574 7.96 -42.53 -21.70
CA PHE A 574 7.28 -41.41 -22.31
C PHE A 574 7.70 -41.24 -23.79
N ALA A 575 9.01 -41.20 -24.07
CA ALA A 575 9.51 -41.04 -25.44
C ALA A 575 9.06 -42.19 -26.36
N LYS A 576 9.13 -43.44 -25.87
CA LYS A 576 8.66 -44.62 -26.62
C LYS A 576 7.17 -44.55 -26.93
N ALA A 577 6.34 -44.13 -25.99
CA ALA A 577 4.91 -43.98 -26.19
C ALA A 577 4.58 -42.94 -27.28
N GLN A 578 5.29 -41.80 -27.28
CA GLN A 578 5.08 -40.75 -28.28
C GLN A 578 5.54 -41.17 -29.68
N LEU A 579 6.70 -41.83 -29.79
CA LEU A 579 7.27 -42.22 -31.07
C LEU A 579 6.60 -43.47 -31.67
N SER A 580 6.08 -44.39 -30.85
CA SER A 580 5.30 -45.54 -31.34
C SER A 580 3.91 -45.15 -31.86
N GLY A 581 3.28 -44.12 -31.27
CA GLY A 581 2.01 -43.56 -31.77
C GLY A 581 2.13 -42.84 -33.13
N SER A 582 3.31 -42.33 -33.48
CA SER A 582 3.56 -41.67 -34.76
C SER A 582 3.65 -42.65 -35.95
N VAL A 583 4.14 -43.89 -35.70
CA VAL A 583 4.30 -44.92 -36.75
C VAL A 583 2.94 -45.40 -37.30
N ALA A 584 1.87 -45.36 -36.51
CA ALA A 584 0.52 -45.74 -36.96
C ALA A 584 -0.13 -44.72 -37.93
N SER A 585 0.47 -43.53 -38.13
CA SER A 585 -0.03 -42.48 -39.03
C SER A 585 0.75 -42.36 -40.35
N ARG A 586 1.84 -43.12 -40.52
CA ARG A 586 2.73 -43.08 -41.70
C ARG A 586 2.74 -44.38 -42.53
N THR A 587 1.71 -45.21 -42.40
CA THR A 587 1.36 -46.29 -43.34
C THR A 587 -0.04 -46.03 -43.86
#